data_AF-A0ABD0NE58-F1
#
_entry.id   AF-A0ABD0NE58-F1
#
_cell.length_a   1.000
_cell.length_b   1.000
_cell.length_c   1.000
_cell.angle_alpha   90.00
_cell.angle_beta   90.00
_cell.angle_gamma   90.00
#
_symmetry.space_group_name_H-M   'P 1'
#
loop_
_entity.id
_entity.type
_entity.pdbx_description
1 polymer ?
#
loop_
_entity_poly.entity_id
_entity_poly.type
_entity_poly.pdbx_seq_one_letter_code
_entity_poly.pdbx_strand_id
1 'polypeptide(L)'
;VTEWTSWFNIDHPGGNGDYERLEAIRFYYRERVCSRPVAMEARTTDWVAAADTGEVVHSSLEKGFWCINKEQPSGRSCSNYH
;
A
#
# COMPACT_ATOMS: atom_id res chain seq x y z
N VAL A 1 17.00 -15.03 -7.48
CA VAL A 1 17.48 -13.85 -6.73
C VAL A 1 16.28 -13.24 -6.03
N THR A 2 16.40 -12.91 -4.75
CA THR A 2 15.36 -12.19 -4.00
C THR A 2 15.78 -10.74 -3.91
N GLU A 3 15.12 -9.88 -4.69
CA GLU A 3 15.37 -8.45 -4.70
C GLU A 3 14.06 -7.71 -4.46
N TRP A 4 14.17 -6.54 -3.85
CA TRP A 4 13.03 -5.62 -3.74
C TRP A 4 12.65 -5.10 -5.12
N THR A 5 11.36 -4.98 -5.36
CA THR A 5 10.83 -4.29 -6.54
C THR A 5 11.01 -2.79 -6.40
N SER A 6 10.69 -2.04 -7.46
CA SER A 6 10.37 -0.62 -7.30
C SER A 6 9.10 -0.44 -6.45
N TRP A 7 8.91 0.76 -5.92
CA TRP A 7 7.68 1.20 -5.26
C TRP A 7 6.49 1.26 -6.23
N PHE A 8 5.28 1.03 -5.73
CA PHE A 8 4.04 1.07 -6.52
C PHE A 8 3.03 1.97 -5.83
N ASN A 9 2.64 3.07 -6.49
CA ASN A 9 1.54 3.94 -6.08
C ASN A 9 0.48 3.84 -7.18
N ILE A 10 -0.52 2.99 -7.00
CA ILE A 10 -1.60 2.78 -7.98
C ILE A 10 -2.90 3.49 -7.58
N ASP A 11 -3.03 3.88 -6.31
CA ASP A 11 -4.19 4.59 -5.81
C ASP A 11 -3.78 5.90 -5.14
N HIS A 12 -4.74 6.78 -4.91
CA HIS A 12 -4.55 7.98 -4.10
C HIS A 12 -5.64 8.00 -3.03
N PRO A 13 -5.45 8.69 -1.88
CA PRO A 13 -6.36 8.66 -0.72
C PRO A 13 -7.76 9.30 -0.93
N GLY A 14 -8.22 9.41 -2.18
CA GLY A 14 -9.55 9.86 -2.55
C GLY A 14 -10.66 8.85 -2.24
N GLY A 15 -11.89 9.33 -2.14
CA GLY A 15 -13.04 8.47 -1.85
C GLY A 15 -12.95 7.80 -0.48
N ASN A 16 -12.76 6.47 -0.46
CA ASN A 16 -12.87 5.65 0.74
C ASN A 16 -11.53 5.36 1.45
N GLY A 17 -10.39 5.75 0.89
CA GLY A 17 -9.07 5.41 1.45
C GLY A 17 -8.01 5.34 0.36
N ASP A 18 -6.94 4.61 0.63
CA ASP A 18 -5.81 4.43 -0.26
C ASP A 18 -5.47 2.93 -0.39
N TYR A 19 -5.42 2.40 -1.61
CA TYR A 19 -5.47 0.96 -1.88
C TYR A 19 -4.36 0.48 -2.84
N GLU A 20 -3.21 0.13 -2.29
CA GLU A 20 -2.10 -0.51 -3.01
C GLU A 20 -2.29 -2.05 -3.13
N ARG A 21 -3.33 -2.43 -3.88
CA ARG A 21 -3.76 -3.83 -4.05
C ARG A 21 -2.84 -4.61 -4.98
N LEU A 22 -2.40 -5.79 -4.54
CA LEU A 22 -1.50 -6.65 -5.31
C LEU A 22 -2.08 -7.05 -6.68
N GLU A 23 -3.39 -7.29 -6.75
CA GLU A 23 -4.08 -7.60 -8.00
C GLU A 23 -3.98 -6.45 -9.02
N ALA A 24 -4.23 -5.22 -8.57
CA ALA A 24 -4.14 -4.04 -9.42
C ALA A 24 -2.69 -3.73 -9.80
N ILE A 25 -1.73 -3.89 -8.88
CA ILE A 25 -0.30 -3.78 -9.20
C ILE A 25 0.09 -4.80 -10.29
N ARG A 26 -0.34 -6.05 -10.18
CA ARG A 26 -0.11 -7.09 -11.21
C ARG A 26 -0.77 -6.74 -12.54
N PHE A 27 -1.96 -6.14 -12.50
CA PHE A 27 -2.65 -5.70 -13.70
C PHE A 27 -1.87 -4.60 -14.44
N TYR A 28 -1.41 -3.57 -13.73
CA TYR A 28 -0.70 -2.43 -14.32
C TYR A 28 0.78 -2.70 -14.63
N TYR A 29 1.47 -3.50 -13.80
CA TYR A 29 2.93 -3.68 -13.87
C TYR A 29 3.39 -5.10 -14.21
N ARG A 30 2.46 -6.06 -14.37
CA ARG A 30 2.71 -7.44 -14.85
C ARG A 30 3.90 -8.11 -14.15
N GLU A 31 4.97 -8.35 -14.90
CA GLU A 31 6.14 -9.13 -14.49
C GLU A 31 7.08 -8.38 -13.54
N ARG A 32 6.81 -7.11 -13.21
CA ARG A 32 7.60 -6.36 -12.23
C ARG A 32 7.40 -6.83 -10.79
N VAL A 33 6.34 -7.59 -10.53
CA VAL A 33 6.08 -8.20 -9.22
C VAL A 33 6.20 -9.71 -9.33
N CYS A 34 6.86 -10.31 -8.35
CA CYS A 34 6.98 -11.76 -8.29
C CYS A 34 5.62 -12.45 -8.11
N SER A 35 5.53 -13.71 -8.57
CA SER A 35 4.31 -14.51 -8.47
C SER A 35 3.91 -14.82 -7.01
N ARG A 36 4.88 -14.85 -6.10
CA ARG A 36 4.65 -15.07 -4.67
C ARG A 36 5.56 -14.17 -3.81
N PRO A 37 5.08 -12.99 -3.43
CA PRO A 37 5.80 -12.11 -2.50
C PRO A 37 6.07 -12.83 -1.18
N VAL A 38 7.27 -12.64 -0.63
CA VAL A 38 7.68 -13.17 0.68
C VAL A 38 7.81 -12.08 1.74
N ALA A 39 7.88 -10.83 1.30
CA ALA A 39 7.93 -9.63 2.12
C ALA A 39 7.24 -8.49 1.36
N MET A 40 6.81 -7.48 2.11
CA MET A 40 6.28 -6.23 1.59
C MET A 40 6.67 -5.09 2.50
N GLU A 41 6.78 -3.91 1.91
CA GLU A 41 7.02 -2.66 2.61
C GLU A 41 6.00 -1.64 2.09
N ALA A 42 5.48 -0.81 2.98
CA ALA A 42 4.56 0.27 2.64
C ALA A 42 5.00 1.55 3.34
N ARG A 43 5.07 2.64 2.58
CA ARG A 43 5.46 3.96 3.07
C ARG A 43 4.54 5.02 2.49
N THR A 44 4.41 6.14 3.18
CA THR A 44 3.77 7.31 2.59
C THR A 44 4.63 7.87 1.46
N THR A 45 4.05 8.69 0.58
CA THR A 45 4.80 9.44 -0.43
C THR A 45 5.84 10.41 0.17
N ASP A 46 5.72 10.70 1.47
CA ASP A 46 6.69 11.46 2.27
C ASP A 46 7.74 10.56 2.96
N TRP A 47 7.82 9.29 2.57
CA TRP A 47 8.78 8.28 3.05
C TRP A 47 8.64 7.84 4.51
N VAL A 48 7.50 8.16 5.14
CA VAL A 48 7.19 7.68 6.50
C VAL A 48 6.72 6.23 6.42
N ALA A 49 7.31 5.35 7.22
CA ALA A 49 6.85 3.96 7.28
C ALA A 49 5.41 3.88 7.77
N ALA A 50 4.58 3.00 7.19
CA ALA A 50 3.18 2.89 7.57
C ALA A 50 2.97 2.59 9.07
N ALA A 51 3.93 1.94 9.73
CA ALA A 51 3.91 1.70 11.17
C ALA A 51 4.11 2.98 12.01
N ASP A 52 4.76 4.00 11.45
CA ASP A 52 5.12 5.24 12.13
C ASP A 52 4.10 6.37 11.91
N THR A 53 3.12 6.19 11.02
CA THR A 53 2.10 7.21 10.72
C THR A 53 1.05 7.35 11.82
N GLY A 54 0.84 6.29 12.59
CA GLY A 54 -0.26 6.17 13.56
C GLY A 54 -1.63 5.98 12.92
N GLU A 55 -1.69 5.70 11.61
CA GLU A 55 -2.92 5.37 10.89
C GLU A 55 -3.28 3.89 11.06
N VAL A 56 -4.58 3.59 11.02
CA VAL A 56 -5.07 2.21 10.94
C VAL A 56 -4.86 1.71 9.52
N VAL A 57 -3.87 0.83 9.35
CA VAL A 57 -3.48 0.29 8.05
C VAL A 57 -3.55 -1.23 8.05
N HIS A 58 -3.71 -1.81 6.86
CA HIS A 58 -3.79 -3.24 6.66
C HIS A 58 -2.84 -3.69 5.56
N SER A 59 -2.27 -4.88 5.72
CA SER A 59 -1.33 -5.44 4.77
C SER A 59 -1.41 -6.96 4.73
N SER A 60 -1.19 -7.53 3.55
CA SER A 60 -1.14 -8.97 3.34
C SER A 60 -0.39 -9.29 2.05
N LEU A 61 0.52 -10.26 2.10
CA LEU A 61 1.28 -10.72 0.92
C LEU A 61 0.39 -11.24 -0.22
N GLU A 62 -0.87 -11.58 0.05
CA GLU A 62 -1.83 -12.02 -0.96
C GLU A 62 -2.69 -10.88 -1.52
N LYS A 63 -2.96 -9.85 -0.71
CA LYS A 63 -3.92 -8.78 -1.05
C LYS A 63 -3.26 -7.44 -1.39
N GLY A 64 -2.03 -7.21 -0.94
CA GLY A 64 -1.36 -5.89 -0.99
C GLY A 64 -1.55 -5.12 0.31
N PHE A 65 -1.46 -3.80 0.20
CA PHE A 65 -1.65 -2.84 1.29
C PHE A 65 -2.93 -2.05 1.08
N TRP A 66 -3.57 -1.62 2.16
CA TRP A 66 -4.68 -0.67 2.09
C TRP A 66 -4.90 0.09 3.40
N CYS A 67 -5.45 1.29 3.25
CA CYS A 67 -5.86 2.18 4.32
C CYS A 67 -7.32 2.61 4.04
N ILE A 68 -8.15 2.71 5.08
CA ILE A 68 -9.58 3.07 4.93
C ILE A 68 -9.88 4.35 5.72
N ASN A 69 -10.39 5.38 5.04
CA ASN A 69 -10.69 6.70 5.63
C ASN A 69 -11.63 6.59 6.85
N LYS A 70 -12.62 5.68 6.79
CA LYS A 70 -13.59 5.48 7.88
C LYS A 70 -13.01 4.83 9.14
N GLU A 71 -11.86 4.18 9.03
CA GLU A 71 -11.21 3.54 10.17
C GLU A 71 -10.23 4.48 10.88
N GLN A 72 -9.94 5.64 10.29
CA GLN A 72 -8.97 6.57 10.85
C GLN A 72 -9.53 7.36 12.02
N PRO A 73 -8.71 7.55 13.07
CA PRO A 73 -9.14 8.31 14.24
C PRO A 73 -9.36 9.78 13.89
N SER A 74 -10.30 10.41 14.61
CA SER A 74 -10.56 11.85 14.54
C SER A 74 -10.95 12.38 13.16
N GLY A 75 -11.49 11.52 12.28
CA GLY A 75 -11.93 11.92 10.95
C GLY A 75 -10.80 12.31 10.00
N ARG A 76 -9.57 11.86 10.29
CA ARG A 76 -8.44 11.98 9.36
C ARG A 76 -8.71 11.12 8.12
N SER A 77 -8.19 11.54 6.98
CA SER A 77 -8.10 10.66 5.81
C SER A 77 -6.78 9.91 5.84
N CYS A 78 -6.72 8.80 5.11
CA CYS A 78 -5.50 8.09 4.81
C CYS A 78 -4.46 9.03 4.18
N SER A 79 -3.19 8.81 4.53
CA SER A 79 -2.07 9.32 3.76
C SER A 79 -2.01 8.63 2.38
N ASN A 80 -1.23 9.20 1.47
CA ASN A 80 -0.94 8.57 0.17
C ASN A 80 0.24 7.60 0.34
N TYR A 81 0.06 6.31 0.03
CA TYR A 81 1.03 5.25 0.23
C TYR A 81 1.58 4.68 -1.08
N HIS A 82 2.71 3.98 -0.99
CA HIS A 82 3.30 3.20 -2.08
C HIS A 82 4.02 1.93 -1.58
#